data_AF-A0A2J4JRR7-F1
#
_entry.id   AF-A0A2J4JRR7-F1
#
_cell.length_a   1.000
_cell.length_b   1.000
_cell.length_c   1.000
_cell.angle_alpha   90.00
_cell.angle_beta   90.00
_cell.angle_gamma   90.00
#
_symmetry.space_group_name_H-M   'P 1'
#
loop_
_entity.id
_entity.type
_entity.pdbx_description
1 polymer ?
#
loop_
_entity_poly.entity_id
_entity_poly.type
_entity_poly.pdbx_seq_one_letter_code
_entity_poly.pdbx_strand_id
1 'polypeptide(L)'
;MAVNNNMIYTRVCVDCGKVMHNVGRRAERCPECRAVHIRVKALEASYRERTEQLIRQQEERAEAIHQGLVDDNERFTASAGTYGKGRIKEILAAQKKKQPAGVGAPAGCKG
;
A
#
# COMPACT_ATOMS: atom_id res chain seq x y z
N MET A 1 54.34 8.21 5.98
CA MET A 1 53.37 9.33 6.04
C MET A 1 52.56 9.29 4.76
N ALA A 2 51.28 8.90 4.81
CA ALA A 2 50.43 8.86 3.62
C ALA A 2 50.14 10.29 3.17
N VAL A 3 50.73 10.70 2.06
CA VAL A 3 50.42 11.98 1.41
C VAL A 3 48.97 11.89 0.94
N ASN A 4 48.06 12.50 1.71
CA ASN A 4 46.66 12.64 1.33
C ASN A 4 46.58 13.48 0.05
N ASN A 5 46.61 12.83 -1.12
CA ASN A 5 46.42 13.39 -2.46
C ASN A 5 44.99 13.93 -2.68
N ASN A 6 44.36 14.53 -1.67
CA ASN A 6 42.94 14.27 -1.52
C ASN A 6 41.98 15.24 -2.21
N MET A 7 42.36 16.44 -2.64
CA MET A 7 41.44 17.32 -3.38
C MET A 7 42.18 18.26 -4.34
N ILE A 8 42.21 17.90 -5.63
CA ILE A 8 42.94 18.62 -6.71
C ILE A 8 42.14 18.65 -8.02
N TYR A 9 40.80 18.61 -7.95
CA TYR A 9 39.98 18.68 -9.16
C TYR A 9 39.00 19.84 -9.08
N THR A 10 38.87 20.53 -10.22
CA THR A 10 37.75 21.43 -10.49
C THR A 10 36.68 20.63 -11.23
N ARG A 11 35.46 20.58 -10.71
CA ARG A 11 34.33 19.86 -11.31
C ARG A 11 33.09 20.75 -11.34
N VAL A 12 32.14 20.41 -12.20
CA VAL A 12 30.87 21.13 -12.32
C VAL A 12 29.77 20.27 -11.70
N CYS A 13 28.91 20.88 -10.87
CA CYS A 13 27.79 20.18 -10.28
C CYS A 13 26.80 19.74 -11.36
N VAL A 14 26.41 18.46 -11.36
CA VAL A 14 25.48 17.91 -12.36
C VAL A 14 24.06 18.49 -12.28
N ASP A 15 23.62 18.89 -11.08
CA ASP A 15 22.25 19.38 -10.89
C ASP A 15 22.10 20.90 -11.11
N CYS A 16 23.07 21.71 -10.67
CA CYS A 16 22.94 23.18 -10.69
C CYS A 16 24.02 23.92 -11.49
N GLY A 17 24.99 23.21 -12.09
CA GLY A 17 26.06 23.82 -12.89
C GLY A 17 27.11 24.62 -12.09
N LYS A 18 27.02 24.66 -10.75
CA LYS A 18 28.01 25.35 -9.91
C LYS A 18 29.39 24.70 -10.09
N VAL A 19 30.40 25.52 -10.38
CA VAL A 19 31.80 25.09 -10.43
C VAL A 19 32.31 24.89 -9.00
N MET A 20 32.91 23.74 -8.75
CA MET A 20 33.45 23.33 -7.46
C MET A 20 34.96 23.13 -7.62
N HIS A 21 35.73 23.87 -6.82
CA HIS A 21 37.19 23.74 -6.77
C HIS A 21 37.61 22.88 -5.58
N ASN A 22 38.80 22.29 -5.66
CA ASN A 22 39.37 21.46 -4.61
C ASN A 22 38.38 20.39 -4.14
N VAL A 23 37.85 19.61 -5.08
CA VAL A 23 37.00 18.46 -4.78
C VAL A 23 37.68 17.15 -5.16
N GLY A 24 37.25 16.05 -4.54
CA GLY A 24 37.71 14.71 -4.87
C GLY A 24 37.30 14.30 -6.29
N ARG A 25 38.02 13.33 -6.88
CA ARG A 25 37.77 12.87 -8.26
C ARG A 25 36.32 12.43 -8.51
N ARG A 26 35.63 11.88 -7.50
CA ARG A 26 34.24 11.37 -7.61
C ARG A 26 33.17 12.37 -7.20
N ALA A 27 33.50 13.64 -6.97
CA ALA A 27 32.51 14.65 -6.60
C ALA A 27 31.65 15.05 -7.82
N GLU A 28 30.38 14.62 -7.82
CA GLU A 28 29.43 14.92 -8.90
C GLU A 28 28.52 16.12 -8.57
N ARG A 29 28.21 16.32 -7.28
CA ARG A 29 27.24 17.32 -6.80
C ARG A 29 27.88 18.27 -5.82
N CYS A 30 27.45 19.52 -5.84
CA CYS A 30 27.80 20.48 -4.80
C CYS A 30 27.17 20.09 -3.45
N PRO A 31 27.69 20.59 -2.32
CA PRO A 31 27.19 20.21 -0.99
C PRO A 31 25.68 20.43 -0.83
N GLU A 32 25.15 21.52 -1.40
CA GLU A 32 23.73 21.88 -1.37
C GLU A 32 22.88 20.84 -2.13
N CYS A 33 23.19 20.60 -3.40
CA CYS A 33 22.48 19.63 -4.23
C CYS A 33 22.64 18.20 -3.72
N ARG A 34 23.81 17.86 -3.15
CA ARG A 34 24.04 16.56 -2.52
C ARG A 34 23.14 16.35 -1.31
N ALA A 35 22.97 17.37 -0.45
CA ALA A 35 22.07 17.29 0.70
C ALA A 35 20.61 17.11 0.27
N VAL A 36 20.17 17.81 -0.79
CA VAL A 36 18.84 17.61 -1.39
C VAL A 36 18.70 16.19 -1.92
N HIS A 37 19.65 15.72 -2.74
CA HIS A 37 19.62 14.38 -3.33
C HIS A 37 19.53 13.28 -2.27
N ILE A 38 20.30 13.37 -1.18
CA ILE A 38 20.24 12.39 -0.08
C ILE A 38 18.85 12.38 0.57
N ARG A 39 18.27 13.56 0.84
CA ARG A 39 16.92 13.66 1.43
C ARG A 39 15.85 13.08 0.51
N VAL A 40 15.88 13.43 -0.78
CA VAL A 40 14.93 12.90 -1.78
C VAL A 40 15.06 11.39 -1.86
N LYS A 41 16.28 10.85 -1.93
CA LYS A 41 16.51 9.40 -1.99
C LYS A 41 15.98 8.67 -0.74
N ALA A 42 16.14 9.27 0.45
CA ALA A 42 15.59 8.70 1.68
C ALA A 42 14.05 8.71 1.68
N LEU A 43 13.43 9.80 1.21
CA LEU A 43 11.98 9.88 1.05
C LEU A 43 11.48 8.84 0.05
N GLU A 44 12.10 8.73 -1.12
CA GLU A 44 11.76 7.72 -2.13
C GLU A 44 11.84 6.29 -1.58
N ALA A 45 12.86 5.98 -0.79
CA ALA A 45 12.97 4.69 -0.12
C ALA A 45 11.77 4.44 0.82
N SER A 46 11.41 5.43 1.66
CA SER A 46 10.24 5.31 2.55
C SER A 46 8.91 5.14 1.78
N TYR A 47 8.76 5.82 0.65
CA TYR A 47 7.57 5.70 -0.19
C TYR A 47 7.48 4.34 -0.85
N ARG A 48 8.60 3.80 -1.34
CA ARG A 48 8.67 2.44 -1.89
C ARG A 48 8.28 1.41 -0.85
N GLU A 49 8.89 1.46 0.34
CA GLU A 49 8.58 0.54 1.44
C GLU A 49 7.09 0.55 1.81
N ARG A 50 6.50 1.74 1.96
CA ARG A 50 5.06 1.88 2.26
C ARG A 50 4.19 1.30 1.13
N THR A 51 4.56 1.54 -0.11
CA THR A 51 3.81 1.05 -1.27
C THR A 51 3.87 -0.48 -1.34
N GLU A 52 5.05 -1.08 -1.11
CA GLU A 52 5.23 -2.53 -1.04
C GLU A 52 4.45 -3.17 0.12
N GLN A 53 4.31 -2.48 1.25
CA GLN A 53 3.47 -2.95 2.36
C GLN A 53 1.99 -2.96 1.98
N LEU A 54 1.51 -1.92 1.30
CA LEU A 54 0.12 -1.84 0.83
C LEU A 54 -0.19 -2.92 -0.22
N ILE A 55 0.75 -3.19 -1.13
CA ILE A 55 0.60 -4.25 -2.13
C ILE A 55 0.50 -5.61 -1.43
N ARG A 56 1.42 -5.92 -0.52
CA ARG A 56 1.38 -7.17 0.26
C ARG A 56 0.07 -7.34 1.03
N GLN A 57 -0.43 -6.27 1.65
CA GLN A 57 -1.71 -6.31 2.35
C GLN A 57 -2.90 -6.56 1.40
N GLN A 58 -2.87 -5.98 0.20
CA GLN A 58 -3.89 -6.24 -0.81
C GLN A 58 -3.83 -7.68 -1.32
N GLU A 59 -2.63 -8.20 -1.57
CA GLU A 59 -2.41 -9.59 -1.98
C GLU A 59 -2.91 -10.56 -0.92
N GLU A 60 -2.54 -10.40 0.35
CA GLU A 60 -3.02 -11.23 1.46
C GLU A 60 -4.54 -11.20 1.56
N ARG A 61 -5.15 -10.01 1.42
CA ARG A 61 -6.62 -9.88 1.43
C ARG A 61 -7.25 -10.58 0.23
N ALA A 62 -6.66 -10.46 -0.96
CA ALA A 62 -7.14 -11.10 -2.18
C ALA A 62 -7.04 -12.62 -2.07
N GLU A 63 -5.94 -13.14 -1.52
CA GLU A 63 -5.73 -14.57 -1.24
C GLU A 63 -6.77 -15.10 -0.24
N ALA A 64 -7.03 -14.38 0.85
CA ALA A 64 -8.06 -14.78 1.82
C ALA A 64 -9.47 -14.82 1.19
N ILE A 65 -9.81 -13.86 0.34
CA ILE A 65 -11.07 -13.85 -0.40
C ILE A 65 -11.11 -15.03 -1.38
N HIS A 66 -10.04 -15.24 -2.13
CA HIS A 66 -9.93 -16.32 -3.09
C HIS A 66 -10.10 -17.69 -2.42
N GLN A 67 -9.39 -17.93 -1.31
CA GLN A 67 -9.52 -19.16 -0.55
C GLN A 67 -10.94 -19.36 -0.02
N GLY A 68 -11.57 -18.32 0.52
CA GLY A 68 -12.97 -18.41 0.96
C GLY A 68 -13.93 -18.80 -0.16
N LEU A 69 -13.70 -18.30 -1.38
CA LEU A 69 -14.49 -18.68 -2.56
C LEU A 69 -14.22 -20.12 -3.01
N VAL A 70 -12.99 -20.60 -2.90
CA VAL A 70 -12.64 -22.01 -3.17
C VAL A 70 -13.35 -22.93 -2.17
N ASP A 71 -13.23 -22.66 -0.87
CA ASP A 71 -13.87 -23.45 0.18
C ASP A 71 -15.41 -23.49 0.01
N ASP A 72 -16.02 -22.35 -0.36
CA ASP A 72 -17.45 -22.27 -0.63
C ASP A 72 -17.88 -23.12 -1.84
N ASN A 73 -17.08 -23.14 -2.90
CA ASN A 73 -17.34 -23.96 -4.09
C ASN A 73 -17.19 -25.45 -3.79
N GLU A 74 -16.18 -25.84 -3.00
CA GLU A 74 -16.00 -27.22 -2.56
C GLU A 74 -17.20 -27.70 -1.75
N ARG A 75 -17.67 -26.88 -0.79
CA ARG A 75 -18.86 -27.19 0.01
C ARG A 75 -20.13 -27.23 -0.82
N PHE A 76 -20.28 -26.31 -1.77
CA PHE A 76 -21.40 -26.34 -2.72
C PHE A 76 -21.43 -27.65 -3.50
N THR A 77 -20.29 -28.06 -4.04
CA THR A 77 -20.13 -29.31 -4.80
C THR A 77 -20.42 -30.53 -3.93
N ALA A 78 -19.82 -30.62 -2.74
CA ALA A 78 -20.04 -31.70 -1.78
C ALA A 78 -21.50 -31.83 -1.34
N SER A 79 -22.23 -30.71 -1.30
CA SER A 79 -23.66 -30.67 -0.93
C SER A 79 -24.61 -30.92 -2.11
N ALA A 80 -24.11 -31.30 -3.28
CA ALA A 80 -24.90 -31.39 -4.52
C ALA A 80 -25.69 -30.10 -4.83
N GLY A 81 -25.09 -28.95 -4.55
CA GLY A 81 -25.64 -27.62 -4.80
C GLY A 81 -26.65 -27.09 -3.77
N THR A 82 -26.78 -27.73 -2.62
CA THR A 82 -27.75 -27.32 -1.57
C THR A 82 -27.19 -26.35 -0.54
N TYR A 83 -25.86 -26.33 -0.34
CA TYR A 83 -25.15 -25.51 0.65
C TYR A 83 -25.46 -24.02 0.56
N GLY A 84 -25.47 -23.46 -0.66
CA GLY A 84 -25.77 -22.04 -0.89
C GLY A 84 -27.16 -21.62 -0.40
N LYS A 85 -28.16 -22.50 -0.50
CA LYS A 85 -29.53 -22.24 -0.02
C LYS A 85 -29.59 -22.21 1.52
N GLY A 86 -28.77 -23.03 2.20
CA GLY A 86 -28.64 -23.04 3.65
C GLY A 86 -28.01 -21.75 4.19
N ARG A 87 -26.86 -21.34 3.64
CA ARG A 87 -26.19 -20.09 4.03
C ARG A 87 -27.05 -18.85 3.80
N ILE A 88 -27.75 -18.75 2.68
CA ILE A 88 -28.65 -17.60 2.42
C ILE A 88 -29.76 -17.53 3.48
N LYS A 89 -30.34 -18.67 3.88
CA LYS A 89 -31.35 -18.72 4.95
C LYS A 89 -30.77 -18.27 6.30
N GLU A 90 -29.55 -18.67 6.64
CA GLU A 90 -28.87 -18.26 7.87
C GLU A 90 -28.54 -16.78 7.90
N ILE A 91 -28.01 -16.23 6.79
CA ILE A 91 -27.72 -14.80 6.64
C ILE A 91 -29.02 -13.99 6.76
N LEU A 92 -30.09 -14.40 6.09
CA LEU A 92 -31.41 -13.76 6.19
C LEU A 92 -31.98 -13.85 7.62
N ALA A 93 -31.80 -14.98 8.30
CA ALA A 93 -32.24 -15.14 9.69
C ALA A 93 -31.44 -14.26 10.66
N ALA A 94 -30.13 -14.13 10.46
CA ALA A 94 -29.27 -13.24 11.24
C ALA A 94 -29.58 -11.75 10.99
N GLN A 95 -29.90 -11.37 9.75
CA GLN A 95 -30.36 -10.02 9.43
C GLN A 95 -31.73 -9.71 10.07
N LYS A 96 -32.66 -10.67 10.07
CA LYS A 96 -33.96 -10.53 10.77
C LYS A 96 -33.77 -10.34 12.28
N LYS A 97 -32.82 -11.05 12.91
CA LYS A 97 -32.49 -10.88 14.34
C LYS A 97 -31.83 -9.53 14.67
N LYS A 98 -31.23 -8.87 13.68
CA LYS A 98 -30.62 -7.53 13.82
C LYS A 98 -31.58 -6.38 13.51
N GLN A 99 -32.80 -6.65 13.03
CA GLN A 99 -33.82 -5.61 12.93
C GLN A 99 -34.32 -5.25 14.34
N PRO A 100 -34.25 -3.99 14.78
CA PRO A 100 -34.86 -3.59 16.04
C PRO A 100 -36.37 -3.80 15.95
N ALA A 101 -36.92 -4.54 16.92
CA ALA A 101 -38.36 -4.68 17.11
C ALA A 101 -38.93 -3.32 17.54
N GLY A 102 -39.31 -2.46 16.58
CA GLY A 102 -39.86 -1.15 16.95
C GLY A 102 -39.95 -0.06 15.89
N VAL A 103 -39.96 -0.33 14.59
CA VAL A 103 -40.39 0.69 13.61
C VAL A 103 -41.77 0.29 13.12
N GLY A 104 -42.80 0.82 13.80
CA GLY A 104 -44.18 0.76 13.35
C GLY A 104 -44.30 1.30 11.92
N ALA A 105 -45.17 0.67 11.13
CA ALA A 105 -45.48 1.08 9.78
C ALA A 105 -45.74 2.59 9.69
N PRO A 106 -45.24 3.32 8.68
CA PRO A 106 -45.64 4.70 8.49
C PRO A 106 -47.15 4.71 8.19
N ALA A 107 -47.94 5.18 9.15
CA ALA A 107 -49.34 5.52 8.92
C ALA A 107 -49.37 6.57 7.80
N GLY A 108 -50.10 6.26 6.73
CA GLY A 108 -50.21 7.13 5.56
C GLY A 108 -50.71 8.52 5.93
N CYS A 109 -50.01 9.54 5.46
CA CYS A 109 -50.52 10.90 5.46
C CYS A 109 -51.65 11.00 4.44
N LYS A 110 -52.89 11.08 4.93
CA LYS A 110 -53.97 11.80 4.24
C LYS A 110 -54.14 13.13 4.97
N GLY A 111 -53.99 14.23 4.22
CA GLY A 111 -54.15 15.60 4.68
C GLY A 111 -53.70 16.54 3.59
#